data_AF-A0AAV8VAP9-F1
#
_entry.id   AF-A0AAV8VAP9-F1
#
_cell.length_a   1.000
_cell.length_b   1.000
_cell.length_c   1.000
_cell.angle_alpha   90.00
_cell.angle_beta   90.00
_cell.angle_gamma   90.00
#
_symmetry.space_group_name_H-M   'P 1'
#
loop_
_entity.id
_entity.type
_entity.pdbx_description
1 polymer ?
#
loop_
_entity_poly.entity_id
_entity_poly.type
_entity_poly.pdbx_seq_one_letter_code
_entity_poly.pdbx_strand_id
1 'polypeptide(L)'
;MDRRRISGGNVFKSRNEYREKYEFEEVEQFTCLGSIFSRKPNIGEEIEARIMAENKCVAGLRRILRNKNISRQTKIRLYKTVVRPIVTYASKTWALNKTEKIRLEVWKRKILRKIFGGKRTEKGWIRRTNKRAQILRASL
;
A
#
# COMPACT_ATOMS: atom_id res chain seq x y z
N MET A 1 -18.35 6.31 -13.31
CA MET A 1 -19.15 7.29 -12.55
C MET A 1 -18.22 8.43 -12.17
N ASP A 2 -18.20 9.43 -13.04
CA ASP A 2 -17.41 10.65 -12.94
C ASP A 2 -18.07 11.61 -11.94
N ARG A 3 -17.32 12.09 -10.93
CA ARG A 3 -17.80 13.19 -10.09
C ARG A 3 -16.67 14.17 -9.74
N ARG A 4 -16.92 15.42 -10.14
CA ARG A 4 -16.23 16.69 -9.83
C ARG A 4 -14.99 17.03 -10.66
N ARG A 5 -15.26 17.48 -11.90
CA ARG A 5 -14.42 18.46 -12.62
C ARG A 5 -14.66 19.84 -12.02
N ILE A 6 -13.62 20.47 -11.49
CA ILE A 6 -13.57 21.93 -11.30
C ILE A 6 -12.49 22.39 -12.28
N SER A 7 -12.91 22.91 -13.42
CA SER A 7 -12.05 23.33 -14.53
C SER A 7 -11.36 24.66 -14.18
N GLY A 8 -10.06 24.62 -13.89
CA GLY A 8 -9.18 25.79 -13.92
C GLY A 8 -8.63 25.95 -15.33
N GLY A 9 -8.94 27.06 -16.00
CA GLY A 9 -8.78 27.22 -17.46
C GLY A 9 -7.37 27.33 -18.04
N ASN A 10 -6.39 26.56 -17.54
CA ASN A 10 -5.03 26.50 -18.10
C ASN A 10 -4.77 25.17 -18.82
N VAL A 11 -4.06 25.24 -19.95
CA VAL A 11 -3.74 24.08 -20.80
C VAL A 11 -2.22 23.93 -20.93
N PHE A 12 -1.68 22.81 -20.46
CA PHE A 12 -0.27 22.45 -20.61
C PHE A 12 -0.04 21.74 -21.96
N LYS A 13 0.87 22.26 -22.78
CA LYS A 13 1.20 21.67 -24.09
C LYS A 13 2.53 20.96 -24.03
N SER A 14 2.57 19.69 -24.43
CA SER A 14 3.81 18.93 -24.57
C SER A 14 3.94 18.35 -25.97
N ARG A 15 5.17 18.05 -26.37
CA ARG A 15 5.48 17.41 -27.66
C ARG A 15 6.30 16.15 -27.39
N ASN A 16 5.85 15.03 -27.94
CA ASN A 16 6.58 13.77 -27.82
C ASN A 16 7.65 13.62 -28.91
N GLU A 17 8.40 12.52 -28.81
CA GLU A 17 9.47 12.13 -29.73
C GLU A 17 8.98 11.92 -31.17
N TYR A 18 7.69 11.59 -31.35
CA TYR A 18 7.00 11.42 -32.64
C TYR A 18 6.42 12.72 -33.21
N ARG A 19 6.77 13.88 -32.62
CA ARG A 19 6.25 15.22 -32.97
C ARG A 19 4.75 15.43 -32.75
N GLU A 20 4.05 14.47 -32.16
CA GLU A 20 2.66 14.62 -31.77
C GLU A 20 2.54 15.64 -30.64
N LYS A 21 1.51 16.48 -30.74
CA LYS A 21 1.22 17.53 -29.77
C LYS A 21 0.13 17.01 -28.83
N TYR A 22 0.39 17.10 -27.54
CA TYR A 22 -0.56 16.77 -26.50
C TYR A 22 -0.93 18.03 -25.73
N GLU A 23 -2.23 18.23 -25.52
CA GLU A 23 -2.77 19.29 -24.69
C GLU A 23 -3.40 18.65 -23.45
N PHE A 24 -2.93 19.05 -22.27
CA PHE A 24 -3.40 18.55 -20.99
C PHE A 24 -4.11 19.68 -20.25
N GLU A 25 -5.34 19.43 -19.82
CA GLU A 25 -6.07 20.34 -18.93
C GLU A 25 -5.41 20.34 -17.54
N GLU A 26 -5.08 21.52 -17.02
CA GLU A 26 -4.61 21.67 -15.65
C GLU A 26 -5.81 21.53 -14.69
N VAL A 27 -5.83 20.45 -13.90
CA VAL A 27 -6.89 20.18 -12.93
C VAL A 27 -6.34 20.20 -11.50
N GLU A 28 -7.08 20.81 -10.58
CA GLU A 28 -6.69 20.83 -9.16
C GLU A 28 -6.71 19.44 -8.51
N GLN A 29 -7.60 18.57 -9.00
CA GLN A 29 -7.78 17.21 -8.54
C GLN A 29 -8.07 16.27 -9.72
N PHE A 30 -7.36 15.16 -9.79
CA PHE A 30 -7.45 14.13 -10.82
C PHE A 30 -7.55 12.75 -10.15
N THR A 31 -8.46 11.88 -10.59
CA THR A 31 -8.52 10.50 -10.08
C THR A 31 -7.89 9.55 -11.10
N CYS A 32 -6.73 8.97 -10.79
CA CYS A 32 -6.14 7.90 -11.59
C CYS A 32 -6.29 6.58 -10.86
N LEU A 33 -6.95 5.60 -11.49
CA LEU A 33 -6.96 4.22 -11.00
C LEU A 33 -7.43 4.10 -9.53
N GLY A 34 -8.33 4.99 -9.10
CA GLY A 34 -8.87 5.07 -7.73
C GLY A 34 -8.01 5.85 -6.72
N SER A 35 -6.86 6.41 -7.12
CA SER A 35 -6.09 7.37 -6.34
C SER A 35 -6.43 8.79 -6.75
N ILE A 36 -6.60 9.66 -5.75
CA ILE A 36 -6.83 11.09 -5.95
C ILE A 36 -5.47 11.80 -5.93
N PHE A 37 -5.16 12.45 -7.04
CA PHE A 37 -4.00 13.32 -7.23
C PHE A 37 -4.50 14.75 -7.11
N SER A 38 -3.90 15.55 -6.25
CA SER A 38 -4.23 16.97 -6.13
C SER A 38 -2.97 17.82 -6.15
N ARG A 39 -3.10 19.07 -6.58
CA ARG A 39 -2.01 20.06 -6.62
C ARG A 39 -1.30 20.24 -5.27
N LYS A 40 -2.04 20.02 -4.17
CA LYS A 40 -1.47 19.82 -2.82
C LYS A 40 -1.67 18.35 -2.42
N PRO A 41 -0.71 17.47 -2.68
CA PRO A 41 -0.91 16.04 -2.44
C PRO A 41 -0.87 15.74 -0.94
N ASN A 42 -2.01 15.36 -0.34
CA ASN A 42 -2.06 14.81 1.02
C ASN A 42 -1.79 13.30 0.99
N ILE A 43 -0.54 12.94 0.71
CA ILE A 43 -0.06 11.55 0.63
C ILE A 43 -0.32 10.81 1.95
N GLY A 44 -0.29 11.51 3.07
CA GLY A 44 -0.59 10.96 4.39
C GLY A 44 -2.00 10.37 4.48
N GLU A 45 -3.01 11.11 4.01
CA GLU A 45 -4.41 10.66 3.96
C GLU A 45 -4.62 9.51 2.98
N GLU A 46 -3.98 9.54 1.80
CA GLU A 46 -4.09 8.46 0.83
C GLU A 46 -3.52 7.14 1.39
N ILE A 47 -2.34 7.21 2.02
CA ILE A 47 -1.72 6.06 2.68
C ILE A 47 -2.62 5.52 3.78
N GLU A 48 -3.23 6.40 4.57
CA GLU A 48 -4.14 6.02 5.64
C GLU A 48 -5.40 5.34 5.10
N ALA A 49 -6.02 5.90 4.06
CA ALA A 49 -7.17 5.32 3.38
C ALA A 49 -6.86 3.90 2.84
N ARG A 50 -5.68 3.71 2.24
CA ARG A 50 -5.24 2.39 1.76
C ARG A 50 -4.95 1.41 2.88
N ILE A 51 -4.34 1.87 3.98
CA ILE A 51 -4.15 1.03 5.18
C ILE A 51 -5.52 0.64 5.77
N MET A 52 -6.51 1.52 5.77
CA MET A 52 -7.87 1.18 6.20
C MET A 52 -8.52 0.13 5.29
N ALA A 53 -8.40 0.29 3.96
CA ALA A 53 -8.88 -0.69 2.99
C ALA A 53 -8.20 -2.06 3.19
N GLU A 54 -6.90 -2.07 3.43
CA GLU A 54 -6.16 -3.29 3.75
C GLU A 54 -6.64 -3.92 5.05
N ASN A 55 -6.86 -3.14 6.11
CA ASN A 55 -7.33 -3.67 7.39
C ASN A 55 -8.69 -4.36 7.23
N LYS A 56 -9.59 -3.82 6.39
CA LYS A 56 -10.87 -4.45 6.03
C LYS A 56 -10.66 -5.79 5.32
N CYS A 57 -9.79 -5.83 4.31
CA CYS A 57 -9.44 -7.06 3.59
C CYS A 57 -8.90 -8.14 4.55
N VAL A 58 -7.96 -7.75 5.42
CA VAL A 58 -7.34 -8.65 6.40
C VAL A 58 -8.34 -9.12 7.46
N ALA A 59 -9.33 -8.29 7.81
CA ALA A 59 -10.42 -8.71 8.68
C ALA A 59 -11.26 -9.82 8.03
N GLY A 60 -11.56 -9.73 6.73
CA GLY A 60 -12.20 -10.81 5.97
C GLY A 60 -11.34 -12.08 5.89
N LEU A 61 -10.02 -11.94 5.72
CA LEU A 61 -9.08 -13.06 5.65
C LEU A 61 -8.69 -13.64 7.02
N ARG A 62 -9.27 -13.14 8.12
CA ARG A 62 -8.86 -13.48 9.50
C ARG A 62 -8.93 -14.98 9.78
N ARG A 63 -9.96 -15.67 9.29
CA ARG A 63 -10.14 -17.12 9.47
C ARG A 63 -8.98 -17.90 8.86
N ILE A 64 -8.59 -17.55 7.64
CA ILE A 64 -7.47 -18.16 6.89
C ILE A 64 -6.14 -17.86 7.58
N LEU A 65 -5.89 -16.60 7.93
CA LEU A 65 -4.64 -16.20 8.55
C LEU A 65 -4.43 -16.83 9.94
N ARG A 66 -5.50 -17.02 10.71
CA ARG A 66 -5.45 -17.65 12.06
C ARG A 66 -5.40 -19.18 12.01
N ASN A 67 -5.88 -19.82 10.95
CA ASN A 67 -5.93 -21.28 10.86
C ASN A 67 -4.52 -21.89 10.87
N LYS A 68 -4.23 -22.78 11.84
CA LYS A 68 -2.93 -23.45 11.98
C LYS A 68 -2.70 -24.53 10.92
N ASN A 69 -3.78 -25.08 10.35
CA ASN A 69 -3.74 -26.16 9.35
C ASN A 69 -3.36 -25.63 7.95
N ILE A 70 -3.44 -24.31 7.73
CA ILE A 70 -3.03 -23.68 6.48
C ILE A 70 -1.53 -23.39 6.51
N SER A 71 -0.82 -23.88 5.51
CA SER A 71 0.63 -23.70 5.39
C SER A 71 1.02 -22.21 5.38
N ARG A 72 2.19 -21.91 5.94
CA ARG A 72 2.73 -20.54 5.94
C ARG A 72 2.92 -20.02 4.51
N GLN A 73 3.32 -20.89 3.59
CA GLN A 73 3.54 -20.52 2.20
C GLN A 73 2.27 -20.01 1.52
N THR A 74 1.12 -20.62 1.79
CA THR A 74 -0.17 -20.16 1.26
C THR A 74 -0.56 -18.80 1.84
N LYS A 75 -0.34 -18.58 3.15
CA LYS A 75 -0.59 -17.27 3.78
C LYS A 75 0.33 -16.18 3.25
N ILE A 76 1.59 -16.51 2.98
CA ILE A 76 2.57 -15.63 2.35
C ILE A 76 2.12 -15.25 0.93
N ARG A 77 1.70 -16.24 0.13
CA ARG A 77 1.20 -16.02 -1.23
C ARG A 77 -0.01 -15.09 -1.22
N LEU A 78 -0.99 -15.36 -0.35
CA LEU A 78 -2.16 -14.50 -0.16
C LEU A 78 -1.80 -13.06 0.21
N TYR A 79 -0.80 -12.88 1.08
CA TYR A 79 -0.29 -11.56 1.40
C TYR A 79 0.32 -10.86 0.18
N LYS A 80 1.15 -11.55 -0.61
CA LYS A 80 1.80 -10.96 -1.79
C LYS A 80 0.80 -10.61 -2.88
N THR A 81 -0.22 -11.44 -3.11
CA THR A 81 -1.14 -11.29 -4.25
C THR A 81 -2.36 -10.43 -3.95
N VAL A 82 -2.85 -10.40 -2.71
CA VAL A 82 -4.08 -9.66 -2.36
C VAL A 82 -3.79 -8.48 -1.46
N VAL A 83 -3.11 -8.71 -0.34
CA VAL A 83 -2.98 -7.71 0.73
C VAL A 83 -1.98 -6.62 0.37
N ARG A 84 -0.80 -7.00 -0.15
CA ARG A 84 0.27 -6.08 -0.54
C ARG A 84 -0.17 -5.06 -1.60
N PRO A 85 -0.76 -5.44 -2.74
CA PRO A 85 -1.11 -4.48 -3.79
C PRO A 85 -2.14 -3.42 -3.34
N ILE A 86 -3.03 -3.72 -2.39
CA ILE A 86 -3.99 -2.73 -1.86
C ILE A 86 -3.27 -1.48 -1.36
N VAL A 87 -2.14 -1.65 -0.67
CA VAL A 87 -1.33 -0.54 -0.14
C VAL A 87 -0.29 -0.07 -1.15
N THR A 88 0.34 -0.97 -1.92
CA THR A 88 1.51 -0.61 -2.75
C THR A 88 1.21 -0.21 -4.19
N TYR A 89 -0.02 -0.34 -4.69
CA TYR A 89 -0.31 -0.08 -6.11
C TYR A 89 0.04 1.35 -6.55
N ALA A 90 -0.29 2.36 -5.73
CA ALA A 90 0.05 3.76 -6.00
C ALA A 90 1.38 4.20 -5.38
N SER A 91 2.17 3.29 -4.78
CA SER A 91 3.36 3.71 -4.05
C SER A 91 4.45 4.32 -4.95
N LYS A 92 4.41 4.05 -6.26
CA LYS A 92 5.31 4.67 -7.24
C LYS A 92 5.07 6.18 -7.41
N THR A 93 3.87 6.65 -7.14
CA THR A 93 3.49 8.06 -7.30
C THR A 93 3.56 8.85 -5.98
N TRP A 94 4.03 8.23 -4.89
CA TRP A 94 4.14 8.89 -3.59
C TRP A 94 5.51 9.52 -3.36
N ALA A 95 5.52 10.83 -3.13
CA ALA A 95 6.64 11.52 -2.49
C ALA A 95 6.64 11.22 -0.97
N LEU A 96 7.26 10.11 -0.57
CA LEU A 96 7.24 9.65 0.83
C LEU A 96 8.23 10.40 1.74
N ASN A 97 7.73 11.05 2.79
CA ASN A 97 8.58 11.57 3.86
C ASN A 97 8.91 10.47 4.90
N LYS A 98 9.68 10.84 5.93
CA LYS A 98 10.11 9.89 6.97
C LYS A 98 8.91 9.29 7.73
N THR A 99 7.89 10.09 8.02
CA THR A 99 6.71 9.68 8.78
C THR A 99 5.87 8.65 8.04
N GLU A 100 5.65 8.84 6.75
CA GLU A 100 4.89 7.92 5.90
C GLU A 100 5.64 6.60 5.71
N LYS A 101 6.97 6.64 5.54
CA LYS A 101 7.82 5.44 5.51
C LYS A 101 7.69 4.64 6.81
N ILE A 102 7.68 5.30 7.96
CA ILE A 102 7.48 4.63 9.26
C ILE A 102 6.08 4.02 9.34
N ARG A 103 5.02 4.71 8.90
CA ARG A 103 3.65 4.17 8.87
C ARG A 103 3.56 2.90 8.02
N LEU A 104 4.08 2.91 6.79
CA LEU A 104 4.11 1.75 5.91
C LEU A 104 4.88 0.58 6.53
N GLU A 105 5.97 0.88 7.25
CA GLU A 105 6.73 -0.14 7.95
C GLU A 105 5.99 -0.75 9.14
N VAL A 106 5.30 0.07 9.93
CA VAL A 106 4.44 -0.41 11.02
C VAL A 106 3.33 -1.30 10.46
N TRP A 107 2.69 -0.88 9.38
CA TRP A 107 1.69 -1.65 8.65
C TRP A 107 2.23 -3.02 8.22
N LYS A 108 3.36 -3.05 7.48
CA LYS A 108 3.99 -4.29 7.03
C LYS A 108 4.32 -5.23 8.19
N ARG A 109 4.78 -4.71 9.32
CA ARG A 109 5.05 -5.53 10.52
C ARG A 109 3.78 -6.08 11.15
N LYS A 110 2.68 -5.33 11.15
CA LYS A 110 1.38 -5.77 11.69
C LYS A 110 0.89 -7.02 10.96
N ILE A 111 0.93 -7.02 9.63
CA ILE A 111 0.47 -8.15 8.81
C ILE A 111 1.43 -9.35 8.89
N LEU A 112 2.75 -9.13 8.85
CA LEU A 112 3.74 -10.21 8.99
C LEU A 112 3.61 -10.94 10.33
N ARG A 113 3.31 -10.22 11.42
CA ARG A 113 3.04 -10.85 12.72
C ARG A 113 1.79 -11.73 12.72
N LYS A 114 0.76 -11.40 11.93
CA LYS A 114 -0.43 -12.27 11.77
C LYS A 114 -0.11 -13.54 10.99
N ILE A 115 0.74 -13.46 9.96
CA ILE A 115 1.12 -14.61 9.13
C ILE A 115 2.04 -15.58 9.87
N PHE A 116 3.07 -15.03 10.52
CA PHE A 116 4.15 -15.83 11.11
C PHE A 116 3.93 -16.19 12.58
N GLY A 117 3.07 -15.46 13.29
CA GLY A 117 2.81 -15.69 14.72
C GLY A 117 4.05 -15.55 15.61
N GLY A 118 3.95 -16.12 16.81
CA GLY A 118 5.07 -16.25 17.75
C GLY A 118 6.14 -17.23 17.23
N LYS A 119 7.40 -17.01 17.60
CA LYS A 119 8.48 -17.98 17.36
C LYS A 119 8.60 -18.86 18.60
N ARG A 120 8.46 -20.18 18.45
CA ARG A 120 8.84 -21.14 19.49
C ARG A 120 10.36 -21.17 19.57
N THR A 121 10.88 -20.95 20.77
CA THR A 121 12.29 -21.06 21.14
C THR A 121 12.38 -22.05 22.30
N GLU A 122 13.57 -22.54 22.64
CA GLU A 122 13.80 -23.43 23.78
C GLU A 122 13.22 -22.85 25.09
N LYS A 123 13.27 -21.53 25.26
CA LYS A 123 12.73 -20.81 26.43
C LYS A 123 11.23 -20.45 26.33
N GLY A 124 10.50 -20.97 25.35
CA GLY A 124 9.06 -20.73 25.18
C GLY A 124 8.66 -19.91 23.93
N TRP A 125 7.46 -19.34 23.95
CA TRP A 125 6.90 -18.56 22.83
C TRP A 125 7.34 -17.09 22.89
N ILE A 126 8.12 -16.65 21.90
CA ILE A 126 8.62 -15.28 21.85
C ILE A 126 7.90 -14.48 20.75
N ARG A 127 7.53 -13.23 21.07
CA ARG A 127 7.03 -12.26 20.09
C ARG A 127 8.17 -11.84 19.16
N ARG A 128 8.00 -11.95 17.84
CA ARG A 128 9.05 -11.54 16.88
C ARG A 128 9.37 -10.05 17.02
N THR A 129 10.62 -9.73 17.35
CA THR A 129 11.14 -8.36 17.50
C THR A 129 11.23 -7.63 16.16
N ASN A 130 11.19 -6.29 16.20
CA ASN A 130 11.17 -5.41 15.03
C ASN A 130 12.40 -5.61 14.11
N LYS A 131 13.60 -5.83 14.68
CA LYS A 131 14.84 -6.10 13.95
C LYS A 131 14.76 -7.37 13.07
N ARG A 132 14.09 -8.44 13.55
CA ARG A 132 13.96 -9.72 12.81
C ARG A 132 12.85 -9.70 11.76
N ALA A 133 11.81 -8.88 11.94
CA ALA A 133 10.80 -8.66 10.91
C ALA A 133 11.37 -7.95 9.66
N GLN A 134 12.45 -7.18 9.82
CA GLN A 134 13.19 -6.60 8.70
C GLN A 134 14.02 -7.63 7.91
N ILE A 135 14.59 -8.65 8.56
CA ILE A 135 15.37 -9.70 7.87
C ILE A 135 14.47 -10.52 6.93
N LEU A 136 13.22 -10.77 7.33
CA LEU A 136 12.19 -11.39 6.47
C LEU A 136 11.76 -10.51 5.29
N ARG A 137 12.24 -9.25 5.18
CA ARG A 137 12.01 -8.40 4.00
C ARG A 137 12.79 -8.89 2.78
N ALA A 138 13.95 -9.53 2.95
CA ALA A 138 14.82 -9.91 1.83
C ALA A 138 14.34 -11.16 1.08
N SER A 139 13.45 -11.94 1.69
CA SER A 139 12.99 -13.24 1.16
C SER A 139 11.55 -13.19 0.63
N LEU A 140 10.91 -12.01 0.57
CA LEU A 140 9.48 -11.83 0.26
C LEU A 140 9.15 -10.72 -0.74
#